data_AF-A0A936GJW1-F1
#
_entry.id   AF-A0A936GJW1-F1
#
_cell.length_a   1.000
_cell.length_b   1.000
_cell.length_c   1.000
_cell.angle_alpha   90.00
_cell.angle_beta   90.00
_cell.angle_gamma   90.00
#
_symmetry.space_group_name_H-M   'P 1'
#
loop_
_entity.id
_entity.type
_entity.pdbx_description
1 polymer ?
#
loop_
_entity_poly.entity_id
_entity_poly.type
_entity_poly.pdbx_seq_one_letter_code
_entity_poly.pdbx_strand_id
1 'polypeptide(L)'
;MSIAIFFEKLFKWLFLGCLSLMLILTFYKDKLPDPAFYGENYIEEPIQLETVREEFETQVNGEKYTITPLYDYELQGVVVSYHDADSFLDIWHHKRWRDFLNQRDLCVIWGDNLVSGVYKKLDFSNDSWTCWVYWPDSSTGSRFKMNGLSNNHLLIDNEELRSILMSSEPGDHVRFKGFLAEYANKANNFKRGSSTTREDSGNGACETVYLTKFEIIKKANVKVRRLFNFAKTLAFFSLIGFLVLFFITPARVT
;
A
#
# COMPACT_ATOMS: atom_id res chain seq x y z
N MET A 1 -31.51 38.25 5.48
CA MET A 1 -30.26 37.47 5.45
C MET A 1 -29.98 37.10 4.00
N SER A 2 -28.94 37.66 3.37
CA SER A 2 -28.65 37.38 1.95
C SER A 2 -28.50 35.87 1.72
N ILE A 3 -29.11 35.35 0.67
CA ILE A 3 -29.03 33.93 0.26
C ILE A 3 -27.56 33.48 0.18
N ALA A 4 -26.65 34.36 -0.26
CA ALA A 4 -25.22 34.10 -0.31
C ALA A 4 -24.59 33.82 1.07
N ILE A 5 -24.98 34.58 2.10
CA ILE A 5 -24.50 34.38 3.48
C ILE A 5 -24.99 33.04 4.04
N PHE A 6 -26.21 32.63 3.69
CA PHE A 6 -26.73 31.32 4.09
C PHE A 6 -25.90 30.19 3.47
N PHE A 7 -25.66 30.23 2.15
CA PHE A 7 -24.85 29.22 1.48
C PHE A 7 -23.38 29.23 1.90
N GLU A 8 -22.77 30.40 2.17
CA GLU A 8 -21.42 30.52 2.72
C GLU A 8 -21.32 29.74 4.05
N LYS A 9 -22.26 29.99 4.97
CA LYS A 9 -22.32 29.27 6.25
C LYS A 9 -22.57 27.78 6.05
N LEU A 10 -23.46 27.40 5.15
CA LEU A 10 -23.75 26.00 4.83
C LEU A 10 -22.50 25.28 4.35
N PHE A 11 -21.78 25.82 3.36
CA PHE A 11 -20.57 25.21 2.84
C PHE A 11 -19.46 25.13 3.88
N LYS A 12 -19.30 26.18 4.72
CA LYS A 12 -18.36 26.15 5.83
C LYS A 12 -18.66 25.00 6.80
N TRP A 13 -19.90 24.89 7.26
CA TRP A 13 -20.28 23.85 8.23
C TRP A 13 -20.25 22.45 7.62
N LEU A 14 -20.61 22.31 6.33
CA LEU A 14 -20.51 21.05 5.60
C LEU A 14 -19.05 20.60 5.48
N PHE A 15 -18.13 21.52 5.14
CA PHE A 15 -16.70 21.25 5.11
C PHE A 15 -16.18 20.76 6.46
N LEU A 16 -16.47 21.50 7.55
CA LEU A 16 -16.05 21.11 8.90
C LEU A 16 -16.64 19.77 9.36
N GLY A 17 -17.91 19.51 9.02
CA GLY A 17 -18.57 18.24 9.27
C GLY A 17 -17.91 17.08 8.53
N CYS A 18 -17.57 17.27 7.25
CA CYS A 18 -16.87 16.25 6.46
C CYS A 18 -15.46 16.00 6.98
N LEU A 19 -14.71 17.04 7.37
CA LEU A 19 -13.40 16.88 8.00
C LEU A 19 -13.47 16.08 9.31
N SER A 20 -14.46 16.38 10.14
CA SER A 20 -14.67 15.66 11.41
C SER A 20 -15.01 14.18 11.16
N LEU A 21 -15.89 13.91 10.18
CA LEU A 21 -16.22 12.55 9.76
C LEU A 21 -14.98 11.82 9.22
N MET A 22 -14.18 12.46 8.38
CA MET A 22 -12.93 11.89 7.88
C MET A 22 -11.98 11.53 9.02
N LEU A 23 -11.77 12.44 9.98
CA LEU A 23 -10.93 12.20 11.15
C LEU A 23 -11.40 11.01 11.98
N ILE A 24 -12.71 10.82 12.12
CA ILE A 24 -13.25 9.64 12.81
C ILE A 24 -12.96 8.37 11.99
N LEU A 25 -13.21 8.41 10.68
CA LEU A 25 -13.09 7.25 9.80
C LEU A 25 -11.64 6.79 9.59
N THR A 26 -10.62 7.63 9.78
CA THR A 26 -9.21 7.19 9.69
C THR A 26 -8.88 6.08 10.67
N PHE A 27 -9.49 6.08 11.86
CA PHE A 27 -9.30 5.02 12.86
C PHE A 27 -9.95 3.68 12.50
N TYR A 28 -10.82 3.65 11.48
CA TYR A 28 -11.56 2.46 11.09
C TYR A 28 -11.24 1.98 9.67
N LYS A 29 -10.83 2.87 8.77
CA LYS A 29 -10.68 2.56 7.33
C LYS A 29 -9.59 1.52 7.04
N ASP A 30 -8.57 1.45 7.90
CA ASP A 30 -7.42 0.53 7.74
C ASP A 30 -7.35 -0.51 8.87
N LYS A 31 -8.42 -0.63 9.68
CA LYS A 31 -8.48 -1.64 10.73
C LYS A 31 -8.45 -3.04 10.10
N LEU A 32 -7.51 -3.87 10.51
CA LEU A 32 -7.35 -5.21 9.97
C LEU A 32 -8.57 -6.11 10.35
N PRO A 33 -9.22 -6.77 9.38
CA PRO A 33 -10.34 -7.68 9.61
C PRO A 33 -10.04 -8.85 10.57
N ASP A 34 -11.09 -9.48 11.10
CA ASP A 34 -11.00 -10.75 11.83
C ASP A 34 -10.53 -11.91 10.93
N PRO A 35 -9.88 -12.96 11.47
CA PRO A 35 -9.41 -14.09 10.67
C PRO A 35 -10.50 -14.72 9.79
N ALA A 36 -11.73 -14.82 10.31
CA ALA A 36 -12.90 -15.33 9.58
C ALA A 36 -13.21 -14.56 8.29
N PHE A 37 -12.76 -13.32 8.14
CA PHE A 37 -12.88 -12.56 6.90
C PHE A 37 -12.12 -13.20 5.74
N TYR A 38 -10.97 -13.83 6.01
CA TYR A 38 -10.09 -14.41 4.98
C TYR A 38 -10.53 -15.79 4.50
N GLY A 39 -11.53 -16.39 5.16
CA GLY A 39 -12.08 -17.71 4.85
C GLY A 39 -11.54 -18.80 5.78
N GLU A 40 -11.99 -20.02 5.56
CA GLU A 40 -11.58 -21.21 6.33
C GLU A 40 -10.29 -21.84 5.78
N ASN A 41 -9.91 -21.50 4.55
CA ASN A 41 -8.70 -22.04 3.94
C ASN A 41 -7.47 -21.38 4.55
N TYR A 42 -6.55 -22.22 5.02
CA TYR A 42 -5.22 -21.80 5.44
C TYR A 42 -4.52 -21.13 4.25
N ILE A 43 -4.06 -19.89 4.44
CA ILE A 43 -3.22 -19.22 3.44
C ILE A 43 -1.80 -19.72 3.65
N GLU A 44 -1.36 -20.58 2.72
CA GLU A 44 -0.08 -21.26 2.75
C GLU A 44 1.11 -20.31 2.58
N GLU A 45 2.31 -20.85 2.83
CA GLU A 45 3.57 -20.14 2.60
C GLU A 45 3.80 -19.87 1.10
N PRO A 46 4.56 -18.81 0.75
CA PRO A 46 4.84 -18.49 -0.64
C PRO A 46 5.58 -19.63 -1.36
N ILE A 47 5.11 -19.96 -2.55
CA ILE A 47 5.73 -20.95 -3.42
C ILE A 47 6.95 -20.32 -4.08
N GLN A 48 8.09 -20.99 -3.96
CA GLN A 48 9.35 -20.59 -4.59
C GLN A 48 9.97 -21.79 -5.30
N LEU A 49 10.10 -21.72 -6.63
CA LEU A 49 10.61 -22.80 -7.47
C LEU A 49 11.78 -22.31 -8.32
N GLU A 50 12.74 -23.19 -8.59
CA GLU A 50 13.86 -22.87 -9.49
C GLU A 50 13.33 -22.38 -10.84
N THR A 51 13.85 -21.25 -11.32
CA THR A 51 13.40 -20.67 -12.59
C THR A 51 14.33 -21.06 -13.73
N VAL A 52 13.76 -21.25 -14.91
CA VAL A 52 14.51 -21.48 -16.16
C VAL A 52 14.53 -20.23 -17.04
N ARG A 53 14.08 -19.09 -16.50
CA ARG A 53 14.03 -17.82 -17.24
C ARG A 53 15.43 -17.24 -17.38
N GLU A 54 15.73 -16.76 -18.58
CA GLU A 54 16.95 -16.00 -18.84
C GLU A 54 16.78 -14.54 -18.43
N GLU A 55 17.92 -13.87 -18.21
CA GLU A 55 17.97 -12.42 -18.04
C GLU A 55 17.35 -11.70 -19.25
N PHE A 56 16.62 -10.62 -18.99
CA PHE A 56 16.01 -9.81 -20.04
C PHE A 56 16.06 -8.32 -19.69
N GLU A 57 15.79 -7.46 -20.69
CA GLU A 57 15.65 -6.02 -20.48
C GLU A 57 14.17 -5.59 -20.58
N THR A 58 13.75 -4.68 -19.71
CA THR A 58 12.46 -3.99 -19.79
C THR A 58 12.66 -2.48 -19.76
N GLN A 59 11.62 -1.73 -20.12
CA GLN A 59 11.67 -0.26 -20.16
C GLN A 59 10.41 0.34 -19.56
N VAL A 60 10.59 1.26 -18.60
CA VAL A 60 9.51 2.03 -17.98
C VAL A 60 9.89 3.50 -17.95
N ASN A 61 8.98 4.39 -18.39
CA ASN A 61 9.18 5.84 -18.43
C ASN A 61 10.48 6.27 -19.15
N GLY A 62 10.89 5.53 -20.18
CA GLY A 62 12.11 5.79 -20.95
C GLY A 62 13.40 5.24 -20.31
N GLU A 63 13.37 4.79 -19.06
CA GLU A 63 14.50 4.15 -18.37
C GLU A 63 14.53 2.65 -18.66
N LYS A 64 15.72 2.12 -18.98
CA LYS A 64 15.92 0.70 -19.25
C LYS A 64 16.46 -0.01 -18.01
N TYR A 65 15.91 -1.18 -17.74
CA TYR A 65 16.29 -2.04 -16.62
C TYR A 65 16.69 -3.41 -17.14
N THR A 66 17.75 -3.97 -16.57
CA THR A 66 18.10 -5.39 -16.73
C THR A 66 17.50 -6.15 -15.55
N ILE A 67 16.75 -7.21 -15.84
CA ILE A 67 16.08 -8.06 -14.86
C ILE A 67 16.71 -9.45 -14.90
N THR A 68 17.20 -9.91 -13.76
CA THR A 68 17.82 -11.22 -13.60
C THR A 68 16.91 -12.09 -12.71
N PRO A 69 16.08 -12.97 -13.29
CA PRO A 69 15.22 -13.87 -12.52
C PRO A 69 16.03 -14.86 -11.66
N LEU A 70 15.56 -15.11 -10.44
CA LEU A 70 16.18 -16.04 -9.48
C LEU A 70 15.30 -17.27 -9.22
N TYR A 71 14.01 -17.05 -8.97
CA TYR A 71 13.04 -18.12 -8.67
C TYR A 71 11.65 -17.74 -9.16
N ASP A 72 10.88 -18.71 -9.67
CA ASP A 72 9.45 -18.53 -9.88
C ASP A 72 8.76 -18.41 -8.53
N TYR A 73 7.86 -17.44 -8.41
CA TYR A 73 7.34 -17.02 -7.12
C TYR A 73 5.84 -16.75 -7.16
N GLU A 74 5.14 -17.27 -6.15
CA GLU A 74 3.73 -16.99 -5.90
C GLU A 74 3.50 -16.79 -4.41
N LEU A 75 2.90 -15.64 -4.07
CA LEU A 75 2.50 -15.32 -2.72
C LEU A 75 1.00 -15.08 -2.67
N GLN A 76 0.37 -15.61 -1.64
CA GLN A 76 -0.97 -15.24 -1.22
C GLN A 76 -0.91 -14.81 0.24
N GLY A 77 -1.60 -13.73 0.59
CA GLY A 77 -1.48 -13.17 1.93
C GLY A 77 -2.34 -11.95 2.16
N VAL A 78 -2.13 -11.33 3.31
CA VAL A 78 -2.86 -10.14 3.75
C VAL A 78 -1.89 -8.96 3.83
N VAL A 79 -2.24 -7.88 3.14
CA VAL A 79 -1.49 -6.62 3.23
C VAL A 79 -1.70 -6.03 4.62
N VAL A 80 -0.62 -5.76 5.37
CA VAL A 80 -0.70 -5.13 6.70
C VAL A 80 -0.18 -3.69 6.70
N SER A 81 0.71 -3.38 5.77
CA SER A 81 1.23 -2.03 5.52
C SER A 81 1.67 -1.94 4.05
N TYR A 82 1.74 -0.71 3.53
CA TYR A 82 2.37 -0.45 2.24
C TYR A 82 3.19 0.85 2.28
N HIS A 83 4.12 0.97 1.35
CA HIS A 83 4.89 2.19 1.11
C HIS A 83 4.84 2.50 -0.39
N ASP A 84 4.39 3.71 -0.72
CA ASP A 84 4.36 4.19 -2.11
C ASP A 84 5.72 4.75 -2.51
N ALA A 85 6.23 4.34 -3.67
CA ALA A 85 7.41 4.98 -4.24
C ALA A 85 7.10 6.39 -4.77
N ASP A 86 5.83 6.66 -5.14
CA ASP A 86 5.32 7.87 -5.81
C ASP A 86 4.53 8.84 -4.88
N SER A 87 4.84 8.91 -3.58
CA SER A 87 4.07 9.81 -2.69
C SER A 87 4.22 11.29 -3.12
N PHE A 88 3.18 12.12 -3.00
CA PHE A 88 3.18 13.53 -3.48
C PHE A 88 4.25 14.43 -2.80
N LEU A 89 4.92 13.93 -1.76
CA LEU A 89 6.10 14.53 -1.12
C LEU A 89 7.44 14.05 -1.73
N ASP A 90 7.45 12.94 -2.49
CA ASP A 90 8.60 12.33 -3.15
C ASP A 90 8.92 12.89 -4.54
N ILE A 91 8.21 13.95 -4.98
CA ILE A 91 8.63 14.77 -6.14
C ILE A 91 10.09 15.24 -5.97
N TRP A 92 10.58 15.36 -4.73
CA TRP A 92 11.97 15.71 -4.41
C TRP A 92 12.95 14.51 -4.38
N HIS A 93 12.49 13.26 -4.18
CA HIS A 93 13.36 12.07 -4.11
C HIS A 93 13.50 11.31 -5.44
N HIS A 94 12.53 11.39 -6.36
CA HIS A 94 12.63 10.77 -7.70
C HIS A 94 13.83 11.25 -8.53
N LYS A 95 14.38 12.43 -8.23
CA LYS A 95 15.51 12.98 -8.96
C LYS A 95 16.84 12.27 -8.72
N ARG A 96 17.00 11.49 -7.64
CA ARG A 96 18.30 10.88 -7.30
C ARG A 96 18.44 9.42 -7.74
N TRP A 97 17.33 8.67 -7.81
CA TRP A 97 17.37 7.22 -8.08
C TRP A 97 16.61 6.75 -9.33
N ARG A 98 15.68 7.57 -9.88
CA ARG A 98 14.91 7.28 -11.10
C ARG A 98 14.36 5.84 -11.18
N ASP A 99 14.02 5.23 -10.04
CA ASP A 99 13.43 3.90 -10.01
C ASP A 99 11.93 4.00 -10.26
N PHE A 100 11.58 3.93 -11.55
CA PHE A 100 10.20 3.89 -12.01
C PHE A 100 9.68 2.46 -12.15
N LEU A 101 10.51 1.45 -11.90
CA LEU A 101 10.10 0.06 -12.04
C LEU A 101 9.43 -0.42 -10.74
N ASN A 102 9.92 0.03 -9.58
CA ASN A 102 9.19 -0.12 -8.32
C ASN A 102 8.05 0.89 -8.20
N GLN A 103 6.84 0.40 -7.94
CA GLN A 103 5.64 1.24 -7.82
C GLN A 103 5.18 1.37 -6.37
N ARG A 104 5.19 0.24 -5.65
CA ARG A 104 4.72 0.15 -4.26
C ARG A 104 5.32 -1.08 -3.60
N ASP A 105 5.80 -0.87 -2.39
CA ASP A 105 6.27 -1.93 -1.50
C ASP A 105 5.10 -2.40 -0.60
N LEU A 106 4.88 -3.71 -0.50
CA LEU A 106 3.84 -4.30 0.36
C LEU A 106 4.44 -5.11 1.50
N CYS A 107 4.06 -4.79 2.73
CA CYS A 107 4.25 -5.72 3.84
C CYS A 107 3.06 -6.69 3.90
N VAL A 108 3.36 -7.98 3.75
CA VAL A 108 2.35 -9.05 3.65
C VAL A 108 2.61 -10.11 4.70
N ILE A 109 1.53 -10.61 5.32
CA ILE A 109 1.56 -11.74 6.25
C ILE A 109 0.70 -12.90 5.74
N TRP A 110 1.02 -14.12 6.19
CA TRP A 110 0.30 -15.35 5.84
C TRP A 110 0.35 -16.37 6.99
N GLY A 111 -0.19 -17.57 6.76
CA GLY A 111 -0.09 -18.71 7.66
C GLY A 111 -0.64 -18.50 9.08
N ASP A 112 0.08 -19.03 10.06
CA ASP A 112 -0.27 -19.01 11.49
C ASP A 112 -0.53 -17.61 12.06
N ASN A 113 0.11 -16.58 11.49
CA ASN A 113 -0.16 -15.20 11.89
C ASN A 113 -1.63 -14.87 11.68
N LEU A 114 -2.21 -15.27 10.55
CA LEU A 114 -3.61 -15.05 10.22
C LEU A 114 -4.54 -15.93 11.05
N VAL A 115 -4.24 -17.22 11.18
CA VAL A 115 -5.07 -18.17 11.92
C VAL A 115 -5.22 -17.76 13.38
N SER A 116 -4.10 -17.37 14.02
CA SER A 116 -4.09 -17.00 15.44
C SER A 116 -4.74 -15.63 15.74
N GLY A 117 -4.98 -14.81 14.71
CA GLY A 117 -5.47 -13.44 14.85
C GLY A 117 -4.52 -12.49 15.59
N VAL A 118 -3.26 -12.89 15.82
CA VAL A 118 -2.31 -12.09 16.61
C VAL A 118 -2.02 -10.75 15.94
N TYR A 119 -1.98 -10.70 14.60
CA TYR A 119 -1.71 -9.51 13.79
C TYR A 119 -2.62 -8.32 14.12
N LYS A 120 -3.83 -8.56 14.63
CA LYS A 120 -4.78 -7.51 14.99
C LYS A 120 -4.38 -6.70 16.23
N LYS A 121 -3.42 -7.20 17.01
CA LYS A 121 -2.85 -6.53 18.19
C LYS A 121 -1.49 -5.89 17.89
N LEU A 122 -1.05 -5.96 16.64
CA LEU A 122 0.26 -5.49 16.21
C LEU A 122 0.10 -4.25 15.36
N ASP A 123 1.12 -3.40 15.41
CA ASP A 123 1.27 -2.29 14.46
C ASP A 123 2.35 -2.67 13.45
N PHE A 124 2.11 -2.29 12.19
CA PHE A 124 3.02 -2.57 11.08
C PHE A 124 3.39 -1.26 10.39
N SER A 125 4.63 -1.18 9.94
CA SER A 125 5.11 -0.11 9.07
C SER A 125 6.13 -0.71 8.11
N ASN A 126 6.22 -0.19 6.90
CA ASN A 126 7.28 -0.59 6.00
C ASN A 126 7.81 0.60 5.20
N ASP A 127 9.01 0.42 4.69
CA ASP A 127 9.60 1.26 3.65
C ASP A 127 10.04 0.36 2.49
N SER A 128 10.88 0.92 1.62
CA SER A 128 11.44 0.20 0.49
C SER A 128 12.41 -0.93 0.84
N TRP A 129 12.73 -1.20 2.09
CA TRP A 129 13.72 -2.22 2.48
C TRP A 129 13.24 -3.15 3.59
N THR A 130 12.48 -2.64 4.55
CA THR A 130 12.11 -3.41 5.74
C THR A 130 10.62 -3.25 6.03
N CYS A 131 9.99 -4.35 6.46
CA CYS A 131 8.73 -4.28 7.18
C CYS A 131 8.99 -4.51 8.68
N TRP A 132 8.59 -3.54 9.48
CA TRP A 132 8.65 -3.56 10.93
C TRP A 132 7.32 -3.98 11.53
N VAL A 133 7.42 -4.75 12.62
CA VAL A 133 6.29 -5.19 13.43
C VAL A 133 6.52 -4.74 14.85
N TYR A 134 5.50 -4.15 15.45
CA TYR A 134 5.51 -3.66 16.82
C TYR A 134 4.41 -4.36 17.61
N TRP A 135 4.77 -4.88 18.79
CA TRP A 135 3.83 -5.54 19.70
C TRP A 135 3.79 -4.81 21.05
N PRO A 136 2.64 -4.80 21.73
CA PRO A 136 2.48 -4.11 23.01
C PRO A 136 3.17 -4.83 24.17
N ASP A 137 3.38 -6.14 24.07
CA ASP A 137 3.91 -6.96 25.14
C ASP A 137 4.57 -8.25 24.60
N SER A 138 5.43 -8.87 25.42
CA SER A 138 6.19 -10.07 25.06
C SER A 138 5.29 -11.28 24.77
N SER A 139 4.14 -11.43 25.45
CA SER A 139 3.23 -12.54 25.21
C SER A 139 2.56 -12.45 23.84
N THR A 140 2.19 -11.23 23.43
CA THR A 140 1.69 -10.96 22.07
C THR A 140 2.78 -11.21 21.03
N GLY A 141 4.00 -10.70 21.25
CA GLY A 141 5.13 -10.91 20.34
C GLY A 141 5.48 -12.40 20.15
N SER A 142 5.47 -13.20 21.23
CA SER A 142 5.81 -14.63 21.16
C SER A 142 4.87 -15.48 20.30
N ARG A 143 3.66 -14.98 20.03
CA ARG A 143 2.65 -15.62 19.18
C ARG A 143 2.82 -15.27 17.70
N PHE A 144 3.53 -14.20 17.38
CA PHE A 144 3.79 -13.79 16.01
C PHE A 144 4.97 -14.57 15.43
N LYS A 145 4.84 -15.02 14.18
CA LYS A 145 5.84 -15.79 13.45
C LYS A 145 6.49 -14.90 12.41
N MET A 146 7.77 -14.55 12.61
CA MET A 146 8.50 -13.66 11.70
C MET A 146 8.68 -14.25 10.29
N ASN A 147 8.80 -15.58 10.16
CA ASN A 147 8.86 -16.26 8.86
C ASN A 147 7.50 -16.33 8.12
N GLY A 148 6.42 -15.84 8.75
CA GLY A 148 5.10 -15.65 8.15
C GLY A 148 4.84 -14.20 7.73
N LEU A 149 5.91 -13.46 7.38
CA LEU A 149 5.90 -12.06 6.96
C LEU A 149 6.98 -11.81 5.91
N SER A 150 6.69 -10.95 4.94
CA SER A 150 7.68 -10.44 3.97
C SER A 150 7.40 -8.98 3.61
N ASN A 151 8.48 -8.21 3.41
CA ASN A 151 8.43 -6.94 2.71
C ASN A 151 8.67 -7.20 1.22
N ASN A 152 7.69 -6.88 0.39
CA ASN A 152 7.70 -7.19 -1.03
C ASN A 152 7.93 -5.91 -1.83
N HIS A 153 9.04 -5.86 -2.55
CA HIS A 153 9.38 -4.79 -3.47
C HIS A 153 8.94 -5.16 -4.89
N LEU A 154 7.87 -4.53 -5.35
CA LEU A 154 7.11 -5.02 -6.49
C LEU A 154 7.45 -4.25 -7.77
N LEU A 155 8.08 -4.96 -8.71
CA LEU A 155 8.48 -4.45 -10.01
C LEU A 155 7.36 -4.68 -11.04
N ILE A 156 6.95 -3.62 -11.73
CA ILE A 156 5.87 -3.65 -12.72
C ILE A 156 6.23 -2.81 -13.94
N ASP A 157 6.09 -3.39 -15.14
CA ASP A 157 6.18 -2.69 -16.43
C ASP A 157 4.81 -2.56 -17.15
N ASN A 158 3.74 -3.07 -16.54
CA ASN A 158 2.39 -3.09 -17.09
C ASN A 158 1.43 -2.17 -16.31
N GLU A 159 0.83 -1.19 -17.00
CA GLU A 159 -0.06 -0.19 -16.37
C GLU A 159 -1.36 -0.79 -15.79
N GLU A 160 -1.90 -1.85 -16.37
CA GLU A 160 -3.09 -2.52 -15.82
C GLU A 160 -2.77 -3.17 -14.47
N LEU A 161 -1.69 -3.95 -14.39
CA LEU A 161 -1.22 -4.54 -13.14
C LEU A 161 -0.88 -3.47 -12.10
N ARG A 162 -0.24 -2.37 -12.53
CA ARG A 162 0.06 -1.21 -11.68
C ARG A 162 -1.22 -0.66 -11.05
N SER A 163 -2.27 -0.46 -11.85
CA SER A 163 -3.54 0.09 -11.33
C SER A 163 -4.16 -0.80 -10.24
N ILE A 164 -4.07 -2.13 -10.39
CA ILE A 164 -4.58 -3.07 -9.40
C ILE A 164 -3.70 -3.04 -8.14
N LEU A 165 -2.37 -3.07 -8.28
CA LEU A 165 -1.44 -2.96 -7.16
C LEU A 165 -1.66 -1.66 -6.37
N MET A 166 -1.74 -0.52 -7.05
CA MET A 166 -1.96 0.79 -6.42
C MET A 166 -3.33 0.92 -5.75
N SER A 167 -4.28 0.06 -6.12
CA SER A 167 -5.55 -0.03 -5.42
C SER A 167 -5.47 -0.82 -4.12
N SER A 168 -4.45 -1.67 -3.91
CA SER A 168 -4.31 -2.52 -2.70
C SER A 168 -4.11 -1.68 -1.44
N GLU A 169 -4.72 -2.11 -0.34
CA GLU A 169 -4.75 -1.36 0.91
C GLU A 169 -4.64 -2.32 2.12
N PRO A 170 -4.30 -1.83 3.33
CA PRO A 170 -4.20 -2.68 4.52
C PRO A 170 -5.48 -3.47 4.80
N GLY A 171 -5.32 -4.73 5.18
CA GLY A 171 -6.39 -5.70 5.39
C GLY A 171 -6.84 -6.45 4.14
N ASP A 172 -6.48 -6.01 2.93
CA ASP A 172 -6.84 -6.70 1.70
C ASP A 172 -6.18 -8.08 1.63
N HIS A 173 -6.95 -9.07 1.18
CA HIS A 173 -6.45 -10.39 0.81
C HIS A 173 -5.98 -10.34 -0.63
N VAL A 174 -4.69 -10.55 -0.85
CA VAL A 174 -4.05 -10.46 -2.17
C VAL A 174 -3.41 -11.78 -2.56
N ARG A 175 -3.26 -11.99 -3.86
CA ARG A 175 -2.42 -13.02 -4.45
C ARG A 175 -1.66 -12.41 -5.62
N PHE A 176 -0.38 -12.69 -5.71
CA PHE A 176 0.43 -12.26 -6.84
C PHE A 176 1.42 -13.34 -7.27
N LYS A 177 1.72 -13.32 -8.57
CA LYS A 177 2.65 -14.25 -9.20
C LYS A 177 3.69 -13.47 -9.99
N GLY A 178 4.85 -14.09 -10.14
CA GLY A 178 5.99 -13.47 -10.77
C GLY A 178 7.22 -14.32 -10.60
N PHE A 179 8.32 -13.64 -10.37
CA PHE A 179 9.58 -14.27 -10.00
C PHE A 179 10.36 -13.33 -9.09
N LEU A 180 11.09 -13.91 -8.13
CA LEU A 180 12.10 -13.18 -7.37
C LEU A 180 13.19 -12.78 -8.36
N ALA A 181 13.61 -11.52 -8.31
CA ALA A 181 14.54 -10.97 -9.31
C ALA A 181 15.53 -10.00 -8.70
N GLU A 182 16.73 -9.96 -9.26
CA GLU A 182 17.57 -8.78 -9.18
C GLU A 182 17.23 -7.83 -10.34
N TYR A 183 17.41 -6.54 -10.14
CA TYR A 183 17.30 -5.57 -11.23
C TYR A 183 18.34 -4.47 -11.14
N ALA A 184 18.72 -3.96 -12.30
CA ALA A 184 19.73 -2.93 -12.44
C ALA A 184 19.31 -1.88 -13.46
N ASN A 185 19.57 -0.60 -13.17
CA ASN A 185 19.52 0.47 -14.16
C ASN A 185 20.96 0.88 -14.51
N LYS A 186 21.37 0.57 -15.75
CA LYS A 186 22.74 0.85 -16.24
C LYS A 186 23.02 2.36 -16.38
N ALA A 187 21.99 3.19 -16.57
CA ALA A 187 22.15 4.63 -16.78
C ALA A 187 22.58 5.38 -15.51
N ASN A 188 22.29 4.84 -14.33
CA ASN A 188 22.62 5.45 -13.03
C ASN A 188 23.40 4.51 -12.09
N ASN A 189 23.87 3.36 -12.58
CA ASN A 189 24.54 2.30 -11.81
C ASN A 189 23.73 1.76 -10.61
N PHE A 190 22.40 1.94 -10.62
CA PHE A 190 21.55 1.36 -9.60
C PHE A 190 21.48 -0.15 -9.76
N LYS A 191 21.57 -0.87 -8.63
CA LYS A 191 21.39 -2.32 -8.56
C LYS A 191 20.66 -2.66 -7.26
N ARG A 192 19.77 -3.64 -7.34
CA ARG A 192 19.06 -4.16 -6.18
C ARG A 192 18.81 -5.66 -6.35
N GLY A 193 19.09 -6.42 -5.30
CA GLY A 193 18.88 -7.87 -5.24
C GLY A 193 17.52 -8.25 -4.66
N SER A 194 17.36 -9.53 -4.34
CA SER A 194 16.16 -10.08 -3.70
C SER A 194 16.55 -11.04 -2.58
N SER A 195 15.80 -11.05 -1.48
CA SER A 195 15.81 -12.18 -0.57
C SER A 195 15.29 -13.43 -1.27
N THR A 196 15.93 -14.57 -1.02
CA THR A 196 15.55 -15.89 -1.54
C THR A 196 15.38 -16.92 -0.42
N THR A 197 15.38 -16.47 0.83
CA THR A 197 15.19 -17.28 2.04
C THR A 197 14.10 -16.66 2.91
N ARG A 198 13.52 -17.43 3.84
CA ARG A 198 12.49 -16.97 4.78
C ARG A 198 13.01 -16.76 6.21
N GLU A 199 14.29 -17.01 6.42
CA GLU A 199 14.93 -16.98 7.75
C GLU A 199 15.81 -15.72 7.96
N ASP A 200 15.88 -14.83 6.97
CA ASP A 200 16.57 -13.56 7.09
C ASP A 200 15.68 -12.49 7.73
N SER A 201 16.31 -11.41 8.22
CA SER A 201 15.61 -10.30 8.87
C SER A 201 16.33 -8.98 8.63
N GLY A 202 15.59 -7.87 8.78
CA GLY A 202 16.12 -6.52 8.60
C GLY A 202 16.44 -6.16 7.14
N ASN A 203 17.43 -5.28 6.95
CA ASN A 203 17.90 -4.85 5.63
C ASN A 203 18.54 -6.02 4.88
N GLY A 204 17.73 -6.73 4.09
CA GLY A 204 18.13 -7.93 3.37
C GLY A 204 16.96 -8.90 3.15
N ALA A 205 15.99 -8.90 4.06
CA ALA A 205 14.79 -9.76 4.02
C ALA A 205 13.71 -9.29 3.04
N CYS A 206 14.02 -8.30 2.20
CA CYS A 206 13.07 -7.79 1.23
C CYS A 206 13.07 -8.67 -0.02
N GLU A 207 11.90 -9.17 -0.38
CA GLU A 207 11.70 -9.93 -1.60
C GLU A 207 11.42 -8.95 -2.74
N THR A 208 12.38 -8.80 -3.65
CA THR A 208 12.17 -8.08 -4.91
C THR A 208 11.49 -9.03 -5.90
N VAL A 209 10.26 -8.70 -6.30
CA VAL A 209 9.41 -9.55 -7.14
C VAL A 209 9.04 -8.82 -8.42
N TYR A 210 9.36 -9.42 -9.57
CA TYR A 210 8.84 -8.99 -10.86
C TYR A 210 7.45 -9.58 -11.10
N LEU A 211 6.44 -8.73 -11.13
CA LEU A 211 5.06 -9.18 -11.21
C LEU A 211 4.63 -9.52 -12.63
N THR A 212 4.05 -10.71 -12.78
CA THR A 212 3.32 -11.11 -13.98
C THR A 212 1.82 -11.15 -13.75
N LYS A 213 1.39 -11.21 -12.49
CA LYS A 213 -0.02 -11.22 -12.09
C LYS A 213 -0.20 -10.65 -10.70
N PHE A 214 -1.25 -9.85 -10.50
CA PHE A 214 -1.65 -9.35 -9.19
C PHE A 214 -3.18 -9.35 -9.07
N GLU A 215 -3.70 -9.95 -8.02
CA GLU A 215 -5.14 -10.08 -7.76
C GLU A 215 -5.45 -9.67 -6.33
N ILE A 216 -6.53 -8.92 -6.16
CA ILE A 216 -7.12 -8.66 -4.85
C ILE A 216 -8.30 -9.61 -4.68
N ILE A 217 -8.04 -10.75 -4.02
CA ILE A 217 -9.03 -11.79 -3.76
C ILE A 217 -10.21 -11.22 -2.97
N LYS A 218 -9.92 -10.37 -1.97
CA LYS A 218 -10.97 -9.77 -1.15
C LYS A 218 -10.54 -8.41 -0.59
N LYS A 219 -11.35 -7.39 -0.87
CA LYS A 219 -11.17 -6.02 -0.37
C LYS A 219 -11.66 -5.84 1.06
N ALA A 220 -10.81 -5.32 1.95
CA ALA A 220 -11.18 -4.95 3.31
C ALA A 220 -11.89 -3.59 3.37
N ASN A 221 -12.68 -3.38 4.43
CA ASN A 221 -13.22 -2.07 4.82
C ASN A 221 -13.95 -1.26 3.74
N VAL A 222 -14.46 -1.90 2.69
CA VAL A 222 -15.01 -1.24 1.49
C VAL A 222 -16.06 -0.17 1.80
N LYS A 223 -16.97 -0.46 2.73
CA LYS A 223 -18.03 0.49 3.13
C LYS A 223 -17.44 1.73 3.80
N VAL A 224 -16.52 1.54 4.74
CA VAL A 224 -15.86 2.62 5.50
C VAL A 224 -15.02 3.48 4.55
N ARG A 225 -14.25 2.86 3.66
CA ARG A 225 -13.43 3.57 2.66
C ARG A 225 -14.28 4.33 1.65
N ARG A 226 -15.40 3.77 1.18
CA ARG A 226 -16.35 4.51 0.33
C ARG A 226 -16.90 5.73 1.04
N LEU A 227 -17.31 5.60 2.30
CA LEU A 227 -17.81 6.73 3.09
C LEU A 227 -16.72 7.79 3.30
N PHE A 228 -15.49 7.37 3.60
CA PHE A 228 -14.34 8.28 3.72
C PHE A 228 -14.09 9.05 2.42
N ASN A 229 -14.07 8.34 1.28
CA ASN A 229 -13.87 8.97 -0.02
C ASN A 229 -15.03 9.90 -0.42
N PHE A 230 -16.27 9.54 -0.10
CA PHE A 230 -17.42 10.42 -0.28
C PHE A 230 -17.29 11.69 0.56
N ALA A 231 -16.97 11.57 1.85
CA ALA A 231 -16.74 12.71 2.74
C ALA A 231 -15.58 13.60 2.24
N LYS A 232 -14.49 13.00 1.74
CA LYS A 232 -13.35 13.69 1.13
C LYS A 232 -13.76 14.52 -0.08
N THR A 233 -14.48 13.92 -1.03
CA THR A 233 -14.96 14.60 -2.22
C THR A 233 -15.92 15.74 -1.85
N LEU A 234 -16.84 15.50 -0.91
CA LEU A 234 -17.77 16.51 -0.44
C LEU A 234 -17.05 17.66 0.30
N ALA A 235 -16.04 17.37 1.10
CA ALA A 235 -15.20 18.37 1.75
C ALA A 235 -14.50 19.26 0.71
N PHE A 236 -13.92 18.67 -0.33
CA PHE A 236 -13.24 19.41 -1.41
C PHE A 236 -14.16 20.41 -2.09
N PHE A 237 -15.34 19.97 -2.56
CA PHE A 237 -16.30 20.87 -3.21
C PHE A 237 -16.90 21.89 -2.24
N SER A 238 -17.10 21.51 -0.97
CA SER A 238 -17.59 22.44 0.06
C SER A 238 -16.56 23.53 0.36
N LEU A 239 -15.27 23.21 0.37
CA LEU A 239 -14.20 24.18 0.53
C LEU A 239 -14.18 25.17 -0.64
N ILE A 240 -14.26 24.67 -1.89
CA ILE A 240 -14.34 25.54 -3.08
C ILE A 240 -15.56 26.46 -2.99
N GLY A 241 -16.74 25.92 -2.69
CA GLY A 241 -17.97 26.70 -2.54
C GLY A 241 -17.88 27.76 -1.45
N PHE A 242 -17.29 27.41 -0.30
CA PHE A 242 -17.02 28.36 0.78
C PHE A 242 -16.08 29.48 0.34
N LEU A 243 -14.95 29.16 -0.28
CA LEU A 243 -13.97 30.15 -0.74
C LEU A 243 -14.57 31.11 -1.77
N VAL A 244 -15.28 30.59 -2.77
CA VAL A 244 -15.94 31.40 -3.80
C VAL A 244 -16.94 32.38 -3.17
N LEU A 245 -17.82 31.90 -2.28
CA LEU A 245 -18.80 32.76 -1.62
C LEU A 245 -18.17 33.74 -0.63
N PHE A 246 -17.09 33.34 0.05
CA PHE A 246 -16.36 34.21 0.97
C PHE A 246 -15.81 35.46 0.27
N PHE A 247 -15.32 35.33 -0.98
CA PHE A 247 -14.80 36.47 -1.75
C PHE A 247 -15.89 37.28 -2.47
N ILE A 248 -17.06 36.69 -2.77
CA ILE A 248 -18.16 37.38 -3.46
C ILE A 248 -19.09 38.10 -2.47
N THR A 249 -19.20 37.59 -1.24
CA THR A 249 -20.09 38.18 -0.24
C THR A 249 -19.49 39.51 0.25
N PRO A 250 -20.20 40.65 0.12
CA PRO A 250 -19.65 41.95 0.46
C PRO A 250 -19.18 42.00 1.93
N ALA A 251 -18.15 42.80 2.18
CA ALA A 251 -17.50 42.93 3.49
C ALA A 251 -18.55 43.07 4.59
N ARG A 252 -18.38 42.27 5.65
CA ARG A 252 -19.21 42.32 6.85
C ARG A 252 -19.02 43.71 7.47
N VAL A 253 -19.87 44.67 7.11
CA VAL A 253 -20.00 45.90 7.89
C VAL A 253 -20.52 45.43 9.23
N THR A 254 -19.70 45.66 10.25
CA THR A 254 -19.89 45.21 11.63
C THR A 254 -21.10 45.89 12.27
#